data_AF-A0A2W4NXM9-F1
#
_entry.id   AF-A0A2W4NXM9-F1
#
_cell.length_a   1.000
_cell.length_b   1.000
_cell.length_c   1.000
_cell.angle_alpha   90.00
_cell.angle_beta   90.00
_cell.angle_gamma   90.00
#
_symmetry.space_group_name_H-M   'P 1'
#
loop_
_entity.id
_entity.type
_entity.pdbx_description
1 polymer ?
#
loop_
_entity_poly.entity_id
_entity_poly.type
_entity_poly.pdbx_seq_one_letter_code
_entity_poly.pdbx_strand_id
1 'polypeptide(L)'
;MLREFEALEASEIELMLKAPILVCMLVAGADGKIDSREVNKAMQVARRKAKSNDILWQYFSVASEDFEDKLRILLQNYPNNAEARNQILVEELADLNAILPRVESSFRRQFYSLLKELAREVAASSGGLLGYNAIDKEEAKYIGLDMIRPPELI
;
A
#
# COMPACT_ATOMS: atom_id res chain seq x y z
N MET A 1 1.60 5.81 -19.94
CA MET A 1 1.36 4.42 -19.50
C MET A 1 2.70 3.81 -19.15
N LEU A 2 2.81 3.10 -18.02
CA LEU A 2 4.07 2.46 -17.60
C LEU A 2 4.32 1.23 -18.47
N ARG A 3 5.55 1.01 -18.91
CA ARG A 3 5.91 -0.12 -19.78
C ARG A 3 5.64 -1.46 -19.10
N GLU A 4 5.86 -1.50 -17.79
CA GLU A 4 5.66 -2.66 -16.93
C GLU A 4 4.19 -3.12 -16.89
N PHE A 5 3.26 -2.27 -17.33
CA PHE A 5 1.81 -2.51 -17.29
C PHE A 5 1.22 -2.84 -18.67
N GLU A 6 2.03 -2.97 -19.73
CA GLU A 6 1.56 -3.26 -21.09
C GLU A 6 0.75 -4.57 -21.18
N ALA A 7 1.06 -5.55 -20.34
CA ALA A 7 0.37 -6.85 -20.30
C ALA A 7 -0.87 -6.87 -19.38
N LEU A 8 -1.19 -5.76 -18.71
CA LEU A 8 -2.25 -5.67 -17.72
C LEU A 8 -3.54 -5.08 -18.30
N GLU A 9 -4.67 -5.56 -17.81
CA GLU A 9 -5.99 -5.00 -18.08
C GLU A 9 -6.23 -3.73 -17.26
N ALA A 10 -7.23 -2.94 -17.64
CA ALA A 10 -7.50 -1.65 -16.99
C ALA A 10 -7.76 -1.78 -15.48
N SER A 11 -8.50 -2.81 -15.05
CA SER A 11 -8.77 -3.11 -13.64
C SER A 11 -7.51 -3.52 -12.88
N GLU A 12 -6.61 -4.27 -13.52
CA GLU A 12 -5.33 -4.68 -12.93
C GLU A 12 -4.39 -3.48 -12.76
N ILE A 13 -4.32 -2.60 -13.76
CA ILE A 13 -3.59 -1.33 -13.69
C ILE A 13 -4.14 -0.47 -12.56
N GLU A 14 -5.47 -0.37 -12.47
CA GLU A 14 -6.13 0.41 -11.42
C GLU A 14 -5.78 -0.12 -10.02
N LEU A 15 -5.82 -1.44 -9.80
CA LEU A 15 -5.43 -2.03 -8.52
C LEU A 15 -3.95 -1.80 -8.22
N MET A 16 -3.06 -1.98 -9.21
CA MET A 16 -1.64 -1.70 -9.05
C MET A 16 -1.40 -0.24 -8.62
N LEU A 17 -2.07 0.73 -9.24
CA LEU A 17 -1.93 2.15 -8.89
C LEU A 17 -2.56 2.51 -7.53
N LYS A 18 -3.63 1.84 -7.13
CA LYS A 18 -4.29 2.04 -5.83
C LYS A 18 -3.53 1.41 -4.67
N ALA A 19 -2.79 0.32 -4.91
CA ALA A 19 -2.17 -0.50 -3.87
C ALA A 19 -1.39 0.28 -2.80
N PRO A 20 -0.57 1.32 -3.12
CA PRO A 20 0.09 2.12 -2.09
C PRO A 20 -0.88 2.78 -1.12
N ILE A 21 -2.02 3.28 -1.62
CA ILE A 21 -3.04 3.94 -0.81
C ILE A 21 -3.79 2.92 0.05
N LEU A 22 -4.13 1.76 -0.52
CA LEU A 22 -4.80 0.68 0.20
C LEU A 22 -3.93 0.14 1.35
N VAL A 23 -2.63 -0.02 1.13
CA VAL A 23 -1.67 -0.39 2.19
C VAL A 23 -1.65 0.65 3.31
N CYS A 24 -1.57 1.94 2.95
CA CYS A 24 -1.61 3.01 3.94
C CYS A 24 -2.91 3.01 4.74
N MET A 25 -4.06 2.84 4.08
CA MET A 25 -5.38 2.77 4.73
C MET A 25 -5.50 1.57 5.66
N LEU A 26 -4.96 0.42 5.27
CA LEU A 26 -5.01 -0.80 6.08
C LEU A 26 -4.17 -0.66 7.35
N VAL A 27 -2.94 -0.15 7.22
CA VAL A 27 -2.03 -0.02 8.36
C VAL A 27 -2.45 1.12 9.29
N ALA A 28 -2.71 2.32 8.75
CA ALA A 28 -3.17 3.45 9.56
C ALA A 28 -4.56 3.22 10.16
N GLY A 29 -5.40 2.43 9.49
CA GLY A 29 -6.78 2.19 9.90
C GLY A 29 -6.95 0.97 10.80
N ALA A 30 -5.88 0.34 11.27
CA ALA A 30 -5.96 -0.87 12.09
C ALA A 30 -6.73 -0.63 13.39
N ASP A 31 -6.55 0.54 14.03
CA ASP A 31 -7.22 0.94 15.27
C ASP A 31 -8.55 1.70 15.04
N GLY A 32 -8.93 1.90 13.77
CA GLY A 32 -10.12 2.63 13.37
C GLY A 32 -9.95 4.12 13.09
N LYS A 33 -8.75 4.71 13.22
CA LYS A 33 -8.50 6.13 12.93
C LYS A 33 -7.38 6.33 11.91
N ILE A 34 -7.72 6.85 10.75
CA ILE A 34 -6.74 7.20 9.71
C ILE A 34 -6.43 8.71 9.80
N ASP A 35 -5.24 9.09 10.31
CA ASP A 35 -4.75 10.47 10.20
C ASP A 35 -4.07 10.66 8.83
N SER A 36 -4.69 11.48 7.97
CA SER A 36 -4.18 11.77 6.64
C SER A 36 -2.77 12.37 6.66
N ARG A 37 -2.36 13.06 7.73
CA ARG A 37 -1.01 13.64 7.87
C ARG A 37 0.06 12.57 8.06
N GLU A 38 -0.25 11.52 8.83
CA GLU A 38 0.66 10.38 9.04
C GLU A 38 0.85 9.61 7.75
N VAL A 39 -0.26 9.34 7.06
CA VAL A 39 -0.26 8.69 5.76
C VAL A 39 0.52 9.51 4.72
N ASN A 40 0.27 10.82 4.64
CA ASN A 40 1.00 11.72 3.75
C ASN A 40 2.51 11.73 4.02
N LYS A 41 2.91 11.73 5.29
CA LYS A 41 4.32 11.68 5.68
C LYS A 41 4.97 10.38 5.23
N ALA A 42 4.30 9.24 5.44
CA ALA A 42 4.78 7.93 4.98
C ALA A 42 4.94 7.88 3.46
N MET A 43 3.95 8.40 2.72
CA MET A 43 4.01 8.52 1.26
C MET A 43 5.20 9.36 0.79
N GLN A 44 5.50 10.48 1.44
CA GLN A 44 6.67 11.30 1.11
C GLN A 44 8.00 10.60 1.40
N VAL A 45 8.08 9.82 2.48
CA VAL A 45 9.28 9.03 2.79
C VAL A 45 9.49 7.95 1.74
N ALA A 46 8.47 7.16 1.44
CA ALA A 46 8.52 6.13 0.39
C ALA A 46 8.87 6.72 -0.98
N ARG A 47 8.29 7.88 -1.33
CA ARG A 47 8.61 8.63 -2.55
C ARG A 47 10.10 8.92 -2.67
N ARG A 48 10.72 9.43 -1.59
CA ARG A 48 12.14 9.77 -1.58
C ARG A 48 13.03 8.53 -1.75
N LYS A 49 12.66 7.40 -1.14
CA LYS A 49 13.38 6.14 -1.27
C LYS A 49 13.28 5.56 -2.69
N ALA A 50 12.09 5.65 -3.30
CA ALA A 50 11.86 5.22 -4.68
C ALA A 50 12.71 5.95 -5.72
N LYS A 51 13.19 7.18 -5.44
CA LYS A 51 14.08 7.94 -6.35
C LYS A 51 15.38 7.23 -6.71
N SER A 52 15.81 6.27 -5.91
CA SER A 52 17.01 5.46 -6.20
C SER A 52 16.80 4.46 -7.35
N ASN A 53 15.56 4.33 -7.84
CA ASN A 53 15.18 3.39 -8.88
C ASN A 53 14.22 4.05 -9.88
N ASP A 54 14.67 4.25 -11.12
CA ASP A 54 13.92 5.02 -12.12
C ASP A 54 12.54 4.45 -12.43
N ILE A 55 12.41 3.12 -12.53
CA ILE A 55 11.14 2.45 -12.85
C ILE A 55 10.17 2.62 -11.68
N LEU A 56 10.63 2.31 -10.46
CA LEU A 56 9.81 2.43 -9.26
C LEU A 56 9.41 3.90 -9.00
N TRP A 57 10.30 4.84 -9.30
CA TRP A 57 10.04 6.27 -9.21
C TRP A 57 8.95 6.72 -10.19
N GLN A 58 9.00 6.26 -11.44
CA GLN A 58 7.99 6.56 -12.45
C GLN A 58 6.62 6.00 -12.02
N TYR A 59 6.60 4.73 -11.62
CA TYR A 59 5.39 4.10 -11.09
C TYR A 59 4.82 4.89 -9.91
N PHE A 60 5.64 5.15 -8.89
CA PHE A 60 5.18 5.78 -7.67
C PHE A 60 4.73 7.23 -7.89
N SER A 61 5.34 7.93 -8.84
CA SER A 61 4.93 9.29 -9.19
C SER A 61 3.50 9.32 -9.75
N VAL A 62 3.11 8.32 -10.54
CA VAL A 62 1.73 8.19 -11.04
C VAL A 62 0.78 7.72 -9.93
N ALA A 63 1.18 6.70 -9.17
CA ALA A 63 0.35 6.13 -8.10
C ALA A 63 0.05 7.15 -6.99
N SER A 64 1.01 8.02 -6.67
CA SER A 64 0.90 9.05 -5.62
C SER A 64 0.46 10.43 -6.11
N GLU A 65 0.19 10.61 -7.40
CA GLU A 65 -0.42 11.84 -7.91
C GLU A 65 -1.80 12.04 -7.27
N ASP A 66 -2.12 13.27 -6.86
CA ASP A 66 -3.38 13.63 -6.18
C ASP A 66 -3.76 12.70 -5.03
N PHE A 67 -2.75 12.22 -4.30
CA PHE A 67 -2.90 11.22 -3.26
C PHE A 67 -3.94 11.60 -2.19
N GLU A 68 -3.94 12.85 -1.72
CA GLU A 68 -4.87 13.31 -0.67
C GLU A 68 -6.33 13.19 -1.11
N ASP A 69 -6.62 13.58 -2.35
CA ASP A 69 -7.95 13.48 -2.92
C ASP A 69 -8.36 12.02 -3.15
N LYS A 70 -7.44 11.19 -3.67
CA LYS A 70 -7.68 9.75 -3.83
C LYS A 70 -7.96 9.07 -2.49
N LEU A 71 -7.17 9.38 -1.45
CA LEU A 71 -7.38 8.86 -0.10
C LEU A 71 -8.74 9.28 0.44
N ARG A 72 -9.13 10.56 0.30
CA ARG A 72 -10.43 11.06 0.75
C ARG A 72 -11.60 10.37 0.04
N ILE A 73 -11.50 10.17 -1.27
CA ILE A 73 -12.53 9.46 -2.06
C ILE A 73 -12.63 8.00 -1.60
N LEU A 74 -11.49 7.31 -1.44
CA LEU A 74 -11.49 5.93 -0.96
C LEU A 74 -12.12 5.86 0.44
N LEU A 75 -11.69 6.71 1.40
CA LEU A 75 -12.28 6.75 2.75
C LEU A 75 -13.81 6.93 2.76
N GLN A 76 -14.39 7.62 1.77
CA GLN A 76 -15.85 7.75 1.62
C GLN A 76 -16.52 6.51 1.03
N ASN A 77 -15.80 5.74 0.22
CA ASN A 77 -16.31 4.56 -0.47
C ASN A 77 -16.21 3.27 0.36
N TYR A 78 -15.28 3.19 1.33
CA TYR A 78 -15.17 2.04 2.23
C TYR A 78 -16.04 2.18 3.48
N PRO A 79 -16.42 1.07 4.13
CA PRO A 79 -17.14 1.11 5.40
C PRO A 79 -16.42 1.92 6.49
N ASN A 80 -17.20 2.63 7.31
CA ASN A 80 -16.67 3.30 8.51
C ASN A 80 -16.24 2.31 9.60
N ASN A 81 -16.82 1.11 9.62
CA ASN A 81 -16.43 0.04 10.54
C ASN A 81 -15.03 -0.48 10.17
N ALA A 82 -14.09 -0.41 11.12
CA ALA A 82 -12.69 -0.75 10.89
C ALA A 82 -12.49 -2.21 10.49
N GLU A 83 -13.16 -3.15 11.15
CA GLU A 83 -13.05 -4.58 10.85
C GLU A 83 -13.54 -4.90 9.44
N ALA A 84 -14.74 -4.42 9.08
CA ALA A 84 -15.30 -4.59 7.74
C ALA A 84 -14.44 -3.93 6.66
N ARG A 85 -13.95 -2.71 6.90
CA ARG A 85 -13.02 -2.04 5.97
C ARG A 85 -11.74 -2.84 5.81
N ASN A 86 -11.12 -3.26 6.91
CA ASN A 86 -9.83 -3.97 6.87
C ASN A 86 -9.98 -5.31 6.15
N GLN A 87 -11.11 -6.01 6.32
CA GLN A 87 -11.40 -7.22 5.56
C GLN A 87 -11.42 -6.95 4.05
N ILE A 88 -12.18 -5.94 3.60
CA ILE A 88 -12.25 -5.59 2.17
C ILE A 88 -10.86 -5.20 1.64
N LEU A 89 -10.10 -4.38 2.38
CA LEU A 89 -8.75 -3.98 1.98
C LEU A 89 -7.80 -5.18 1.87
N VAL A 90 -7.90 -6.15 2.79
CA VAL A 90 -7.11 -7.39 2.74
C VAL A 90 -7.46 -8.21 1.49
N GLU A 91 -8.75 -8.35 1.19
CA GLU A 91 -9.24 -9.08 0.01
C GLU A 91 -8.76 -8.40 -1.28
N GLU A 92 -8.94 -7.09 -1.42
CA GLU A 92 -8.48 -6.34 -2.60
C GLU A 92 -6.95 -6.37 -2.76
N LEU A 93 -6.19 -6.24 -1.67
CA LEU A 93 -4.73 -6.36 -1.74
C LEU A 93 -4.29 -7.79 -2.10
N ALA A 94 -5.05 -8.82 -1.72
CA ALA A 94 -4.76 -10.21 -2.09
C ALA A 94 -4.91 -10.47 -3.60
N ASP A 95 -5.73 -9.69 -4.31
CA ASP A 95 -5.89 -9.82 -5.77
C ASP A 95 -4.61 -9.46 -6.54
N LEU A 96 -3.69 -8.71 -5.92
CA LEU A 96 -2.34 -8.50 -6.47
C LEU A 96 -1.61 -9.81 -6.75
N ASN A 97 -1.93 -10.89 -6.03
CA ASN A 97 -1.31 -12.20 -6.26
C ASN A 97 -1.56 -12.78 -7.66
N ALA A 98 -2.66 -12.39 -8.31
CA ALA A 98 -2.95 -12.77 -9.69
C ALA A 98 -2.26 -11.84 -10.71
N ILE A 99 -2.02 -10.59 -10.34
CA ILE A 99 -1.46 -9.54 -11.21
C ILE A 99 0.07 -9.60 -11.24
N LEU A 100 0.71 -9.77 -10.07
CA LEU A 100 2.16 -9.70 -9.94
C LEU A 100 2.93 -10.67 -10.87
N PRO A 101 2.48 -11.92 -11.12
CA PRO A 101 3.12 -12.80 -12.10
C PRO A 101 3.11 -12.28 -13.56
N ARG A 102 2.25 -11.31 -13.89
CA ARG A 102 2.10 -10.74 -15.24
C ARG A 102 3.01 -9.54 -15.51
N VAL A 103 3.72 -9.05 -14.50
CA VAL A 103 4.70 -7.95 -14.63
C VAL A 103 6.13 -8.46 -14.53
N GLU A 104 7.08 -7.69 -15.04
CA GLU A 104 8.50 -8.05 -15.02
C GLU A 104 9.00 -8.38 -13.60
N SER A 105 9.79 -9.47 -13.49
CA SER A 105 10.22 -10.02 -12.20
C SER A 105 11.02 -9.01 -11.35
N SER A 106 11.81 -8.16 -12.00
CA SER A 106 12.56 -7.08 -11.34
C SER A 106 11.61 -6.04 -10.74
N PHE A 107 10.59 -5.60 -11.48
CA PHE A 107 9.59 -4.66 -11.03
C PHE A 107 8.75 -5.24 -9.90
N ARG A 108 8.26 -6.48 -10.06
CA ARG A 108 7.49 -7.19 -9.02
C ARG A 108 8.18 -7.17 -7.65
N ARG A 109 9.49 -7.48 -7.61
CA ARG A 109 10.30 -7.44 -6.38
C ARG A 109 10.35 -6.05 -5.76
N GLN A 110 10.58 -5.03 -6.58
CA GLN A 110 10.69 -3.65 -6.13
C GLN A 110 9.36 -3.08 -5.63
N PHE A 111 8.27 -3.37 -6.36
CA PHE A 111 6.91 -3.01 -5.99
C PHE A 111 6.54 -3.63 -4.64
N TYR A 112 6.80 -4.93 -4.44
CA TYR A 112 6.54 -5.57 -3.16
C TYR A 112 7.37 -4.96 -2.01
N SER A 113 8.65 -4.68 -2.24
CA SER A 113 9.50 -3.99 -1.26
C SER A 113 8.94 -2.62 -0.89
N LEU A 114 8.51 -1.84 -1.89
CA LEU A 114 7.88 -0.54 -1.69
C LEU A 114 6.62 -0.62 -0.82
N LEU A 115 5.74 -1.59 -1.06
CA LEU A 115 4.53 -1.77 -0.24
C LEU A 115 4.90 -2.10 1.21
N LYS A 116 5.87 -2.98 1.44
CA LYS A 116 6.34 -3.28 2.81
C LYS A 116 7.01 -2.09 3.48
N GLU A 117 7.73 -1.27 2.73
CA GLU A 117 8.30 -0.03 3.24
C GLU A 117 7.22 0.96 3.63
N LEU A 118 6.20 1.16 2.79
CA LEU A 118 5.05 2.00 3.12
C LEU A 118 4.37 1.54 4.41
N ALA A 119 4.09 0.24 4.53
CA ALA A 119 3.49 -0.33 5.73
C ALA A 119 4.31 0.00 6.99
N ARG A 120 5.63 -0.14 6.92
CA ARG A 120 6.52 0.22 8.05
C ARG A 120 6.55 1.71 8.34
N GLU A 121 6.60 2.56 7.31
CA GLU A 121 6.63 4.02 7.48
C GLU A 121 5.33 4.57 8.06
N VAL A 122 4.19 3.98 7.69
CA VAL A 122 2.88 4.33 8.26
C VAL A 122 2.84 3.93 9.74
N ALA A 123 3.14 2.67 10.07
CA ALA A 123 3.16 2.20 11.46
C ALA A 123 4.14 3.00 12.36
N ALA A 124 5.28 3.41 11.80
CA ALA A 124 6.24 4.26 12.51
C ALA A 124 5.73 5.72 12.66
N SER A 125 4.94 6.22 11.70
CA SER A 125 4.39 7.57 11.73
C SER A 125 3.17 7.71 12.65
N SER A 126 2.38 6.65 12.80
CA SER A 126 1.21 6.56 13.69
C SER A 126 1.57 6.37 15.17
N GLY A 127 2.86 6.25 15.49
CA GLY A 127 3.36 6.20 16.86
C GLY A 127 3.22 4.83 17.54
N GLY A 128 2.61 3.84 16.88
CA GLY A 128 2.44 2.48 17.41
C GLY A 128 3.76 1.71 17.53
N LEU A 129 4.62 1.73 16.51
CA LEU A 129 5.79 0.85 16.45
C LEU A 129 6.85 1.03 17.58
N LEU A 130 6.78 2.09 18.40
CA LEU A 130 7.71 2.38 19.49
C LEU A 130 7.02 2.60 20.85
N GLY A 131 5.73 2.27 20.96
CA GLY A 131 4.83 2.79 22.00
C GLY A 131 4.17 1.78 22.96
N TYR A 132 4.74 0.61 23.25
CA TYR A 132 4.40 -0.28 24.39
C TYR A 132 2.90 -0.47 24.76
N ASN A 133 1.95 -0.42 23.82
CA ASN A 133 0.52 -0.58 24.11
C ASN A 133 -0.17 -1.53 23.12
N ALA A 134 -1.34 -2.05 23.50
CA ALA A 134 -2.10 -3.10 22.80
C ALA A 134 -2.39 -2.84 21.30
N ILE A 135 -2.26 -1.60 20.84
CA ILE A 135 -2.37 -1.15 19.45
C ILE A 135 -1.33 -1.85 18.56
N ASP A 136 -0.13 -2.14 19.11
CA ASP A 136 0.97 -2.83 18.41
C ASP A 136 0.55 -4.20 17.87
N LYS A 137 -0.42 -4.89 18.49
CA LYS A 137 -0.83 -6.23 18.05
C LYS A 137 -1.71 -6.22 16.80
N GLU A 138 -2.64 -5.27 16.71
CA GLU A 138 -3.55 -5.15 15.56
C GLU A 138 -2.82 -4.53 14.36
N GLU A 139 -1.94 -3.56 14.58
CA GLU A 139 -1.10 -2.97 13.52
C GLU A 139 -0.06 -3.98 13.00
N ALA A 140 0.60 -4.73 13.89
CA ALA A 140 1.60 -5.73 13.49
C ALA A 140 1.04 -6.77 12.51
N LYS A 141 -0.25 -7.09 12.59
CA LYS A 141 -0.93 -8.04 11.69
C LYS A 141 -0.83 -7.62 10.22
N TYR A 142 -0.79 -6.32 9.93
CA TYR A 142 -0.81 -5.83 8.55
C TYR A 142 0.55 -5.32 8.06
N ILE A 143 1.51 -5.05 8.95
CA ILE A 143 2.88 -4.65 8.57
C ILE A 143 3.59 -5.71 7.72
N GLY A 144 3.29 -6.99 7.98
CA GLY A 144 3.84 -8.12 7.21
C GLY A 144 3.39 -8.13 5.75
N LEU A 145 2.20 -7.58 5.49
CA LEU A 145 1.44 -7.72 4.24
C LEU A 145 1.25 -9.18 3.81
N ASP A 146 0.90 -10.05 4.76
CA ASP A 146 0.83 -11.51 4.55
C ASP A 146 -0.23 -11.95 3.53
N MET A 147 -1.16 -11.06 3.17
CA MET A 147 -2.12 -11.27 2.08
C MET A 147 -1.48 -11.18 0.68
N ILE A 148 -0.33 -10.51 0.56
CA ILE A 148 0.44 -10.40 -0.69
C ILE A 148 1.60 -11.40 -0.62
N ARG A 149 1.62 -12.35 -1.55
CA ARG A 149 2.65 -13.38 -1.63
C ARG A 149 4.00 -12.73 -1.96
N PRO A 150 5.08 -13.12 -1.26
CA PRO A 150 6.43 -12.74 -1.64
C PRO A 150 6.71 -13.08 -3.12
N PRO A 151 7.33 -12.18 -3.89
CA PRO A 151 7.72 -12.38 -5.29
C PRO A 151 8.56 -13.63 -5.58
N GLU A 152 9.20 -14.20 -4.56
CA GLU A 152 9.98 -15.44 -4.62
C GLU A 152 9.11 -16.70 -4.66
N LEU A 153 7.81 -16.58 -4.33
CA LEU A 153 6.84 -17.67 -4.25
C LEU A 153 5.81 -17.67 -5.39
N ILE A 154 6.00 -16.80 -6.38
CA ILE A 154 5.08 -16.55 -7.52
C ILE A 154 5.84 -16.32 -8.82
#